data_AF-A0A1G2GAM9-F1
#
_entry.id   AF-A0A1G2GAM9-F1
#
_cell.length_a   1.000
_cell.length_b   1.000
_cell.length_c   1.000
_cell.angle_alpha   90.00
_cell.angle_beta   90.00
_cell.angle_gamma   90.00
#
_symmetry.space_group_name_H-M   'P 1'
#
loop_
_entity.id
_entity.type
_entity.pdbx_description
1 polymer ?
#
loop_
_entity_poly.entity_id
_entity_poly.type
_entity_poly.pdbx_seq_one_letter_code
_entity_poly.pdbx_strand_id
1 'polypeptide(L)'
;MQKGFPKTLIILMIAVIGVVGYFLFVHQYCERVADDFVVCSKGYISKVLQKDGQSSLSPSEAGAPVPLSTAGQTDTSDWKTYRNEEYGFEFKYPDTYIVEPGRGNGNIISYSSGKSNHIEMARIPDEFTGLSPINLKDKNDFYLYVEKYLDAYIESQSEDRELYSLIKTSLDSRTAVSIQDKRNLMAKWFVVYTGNSVLEMISIAFSVENEQLQEAILSTFKFID
;
A
#
# COMPACT_ATOMS: atom_id res chain seq x y z
N MET A 1 -54.35 -2.43 41.22
CA MET A 1 -53.68 -3.57 40.56
C MET A 1 -52.56 -3.04 39.68
N GLN A 2 -51.34 -3.00 40.19
CA GLN A 2 -50.18 -2.51 39.44
C GLN A 2 -49.49 -3.76 38.84
N LYS A 3 -49.68 -4.01 37.54
CA LYS A 3 -49.02 -5.11 36.84
C LYS A 3 -47.51 -4.83 36.87
N GLY A 4 -46.78 -5.61 37.69
CA GLY A 4 -45.33 -5.48 37.81
C GLY A 4 -44.67 -5.62 36.44
N PHE A 5 -43.72 -4.72 36.15
CA PHE A 5 -42.95 -4.74 34.92
C PHE A 5 -42.30 -6.12 34.74
N PRO A 6 -42.49 -6.80 33.59
CA PRO A 6 -41.99 -8.15 33.43
C PRO A 6 -40.46 -8.14 33.46
N LYS A 7 -39.87 -8.89 34.40
CA LYS A 7 -38.42 -8.95 34.63
C LYS A 7 -37.63 -9.30 33.36
N THR A 8 -38.26 -9.99 32.41
CA THR A 8 -37.72 -10.28 31.08
C THR A 8 -37.41 -9.03 30.25
N LEU A 9 -38.21 -7.97 30.39
CA LEU A 9 -38.04 -6.73 29.63
C LEU A 9 -36.85 -5.91 30.17
N ILE A 10 -36.58 -5.99 31.47
CA ILE A 10 -35.40 -5.37 32.09
C ILE A 10 -34.11 -6.08 31.63
N ILE A 11 -34.12 -7.42 31.57
CA ILE A 11 -32.95 -8.20 31.12
C ILE A 11 -32.64 -7.91 29.65
N LEU A 12 -33.66 -7.80 28.79
CA LEU A 12 -33.48 -7.45 27.38
C LEU A 12 -32.88 -6.05 27.21
N MET A 13 -33.31 -5.06 28.00
CA MET A 13 -32.75 -3.70 27.94
C MET A 13 -31.27 -3.67 28.34
N ILE A 14 -30.88 -4.41 29.39
CA ILE A 14 -29.47 -4.50 29.81
C ILE A 14 -28.63 -5.18 28.72
N ALA A 15 -29.12 -6.24 28.09
CA ALA A 15 -28.42 -6.92 27.01
C ALA A 15 -28.22 -5.99 25.80
N VAL A 16 -29.25 -5.23 25.42
CA VAL A 16 -29.15 -4.26 24.31
C VAL A 16 -28.16 -3.15 24.63
N ILE A 17 -28.17 -2.60 25.86
CA ILE A 17 -27.20 -1.57 26.28
C ILE A 17 -25.78 -2.14 26.26
N GLY A 18 -25.57 -3.38 26.70
CA GLY A 18 -24.28 -4.05 26.65
C GLY A 18 -23.77 -4.24 25.22
N VAL A 19 -24.62 -4.67 24.29
CA VAL A 19 -24.26 -4.86 22.87
C VAL A 19 -23.97 -3.52 22.19
N VAL A 20 -24.82 -2.50 22.38
CA VAL A 20 -24.62 -1.16 21.82
C VAL A 20 -23.36 -0.53 22.40
N GLY A 21 -23.15 -0.63 23.72
CA GLY A 21 -21.94 -0.14 24.38
C GLY A 21 -20.66 -0.83 23.89
N TYR A 22 -20.71 -2.16 23.68
CA TYR A 22 -19.60 -2.91 23.10
C TYR A 22 -19.30 -2.47 21.65
N PHE A 23 -20.33 -2.30 20.82
CA PHE A 23 -20.15 -1.82 19.45
C PHE A 23 -19.58 -0.40 19.39
N LEU A 24 -20.07 0.52 20.23
CA LEU A 24 -19.51 1.86 20.32
C LEU A 24 -18.07 1.86 20.84
N PHE A 25 -17.76 1.03 21.83
CA PHE A 25 -16.40 0.88 22.36
C PHE A 25 -15.43 0.32 21.30
N VAL A 26 -15.82 -0.72 20.55
CA VAL A 26 -15.00 -1.28 19.47
C VAL A 26 -14.82 -0.26 18.34
N HIS A 27 -15.86 0.47 17.94
CA HIS A 27 -15.76 1.50 16.92
C HIS A 27 -14.81 2.62 17.34
N GLN A 28 -14.94 3.13 18.56
CA GLN A 28 -14.11 4.20 19.10
C GLN A 28 -12.66 3.75 19.38
N TYR A 29 -12.46 2.46 19.69
CA TYR A 29 -11.13 1.87 19.86
C TYR A 29 -10.41 1.72 18.51
N CYS A 30 -11.08 1.24 17.46
CA CYS A 30 -10.50 1.12 16.12
C CYS A 30 -10.10 2.47 15.53
N GLU A 31 -10.93 3.51 15.67
CA GLU A 31 -10.59 4.87 15.19
C GLU A 31 -9.35 5.42 15.90
N ARG A 32 -9.24 5.25 17.22
CA ARG A 32 -8.07 5.72 17.98
C ARG A 32 -6.78 4.99 17.63
N VAL A 33 -6.82 3.67 17.44
CA VAL A 33 -5.62 2.87 17.14
C VAL A 33 -5.08 3.22 15.74
N ALA A 34 -5.97 3.46 14.76
CA ALA A 34 -5.57 3.90 13.43
C ALA A 34 -4.89 5.28 13.46
N ASP A 35 -5.45 6.24 14.21
CA ASP A 35 -4.88 7.59 14.34
C ASP A 35 -3.56 7.60 15.13
N ASP A 36 -3.45 6.87 16.26
CA ASP A 36 -2.23 6.86 17.08
C ASP A 36 -1.03 6.23 16.34
N PHE A 37 -1.26 5.15 15.57
CA PHE A 37 -0.21 4.52 14.77
C PHE A 37 0.30 5.44 13.66
N VAL A 38 -0.62 6.10 12.94
CA VAL A 38 -0.29 7.03 11.84
C VAL A 38 0.34 8.32 12.36
N VAL A 39 -0.10 8.86 13.51
CA VAL A 39 0.47 10.06 14.12
C VAL A 39 1.86 9.78 14.70
N CYS A 40 2.06 8.61 15.31
CA CYS A 40 3.36 8.21 15.84
C CYS A 40 4.39 7.98 14.72
N SER A 41 4.01 7.28 13.65
CA SER A 41 4.89 7.04 12.51
C SER A 41 5.24 8.34 11.76
N LYS A 42 4.27 9.24 11.54
CA LYS A 42 4.53 10.59 10.97
C LYS A 42 5.53 11.39 11.79
N GLY A 43 5.31 11.47 13.11
CA GLY A 43 6.16 12.23 14.02
C GLY A 43 7.58 11.67 14.10
N TYR A 44 7.72 10.35 13.95
CA TYR A 44 8.99 9.66 13.93
C TYR A 44 9.73 9.82 12.58
N ILE A 45 9.08 9.53 11.46
CA ILE A 45 9.65 9.66 10.11
C ILE A 45 10.07 11.11 9.83
N SER A 46 9.24 12.08 10.19
CA SER A 46 9.57 13.51 10.06
C SER A 46 10.82 13.90 10.86
N LYS A 47 11.01 13.34 12.06
CA LYS A 47 12.23 13.58 12.87
C LYS A 47 13.47 12.92 12.27
N VAL A 48 13.34 11.74 11.67
CA VAL A 48 14.46 11.05 11.02
C VAL A 48 14.87 11.79 9.75
N LEU A 49 13.91 12.24 8.94
CA LEU A 49 14.17 12.98 7.71
C LEU A 49 14.77 14.38 7.95
N GLN A 50 14.46 15.03 9.06
CA GLN A 50 14.99 16.35 9.45
C GLN A 50 16.39 16.31 10.06
N LYS A 51 16.91 15.14 10.45
CA LYS A 51 18.30 15.03 10.92
C LYS A 51 19.24 15.06 9.72
N ASP A 52 19.77 16.23 9.42
CA ASP A 52 20.93 16.37 8.56
C ASP A 52 22.14 15.71 9.25
N GLY A 53 22.63 14.58 8.73
CA GLY A 53 23.91 14.03 9.17
C GLY A 53 24.06 12.52 9.04
N GLN A 54 24.74 12.11 7.96
CA GLN A 54 25.40 10.80 7.77
C GLN A 54 24.54 9.55 7.93
N SER A 55 23.81 9.19 6.85
CA SER A 55 23.75 7.78 6.47
C SER A 55 25.01 7.47 5.67
N SER A 56 25.87 6.64 6.24
CA SER A 56 27.18 6.25 5.71
C SER A 56 27.06 4.93 4.96
N LEU A 57 26.28 4.85 3.88
CA LEU A 57 26.42 3.75 2.92
C LEU A 57 26.10 4.27 1.52
N SER A 58 27.05 4.04 0.61
CA SER A 58 26.88 4.28 -0.82
C SER A 58 25.74 3.41 -1.32
N PRO A 59 24.81 3.92 -2.15
CA PRO A 59 23.95 3.07 -2.95
C PRO A 59 24.85 2.08 -3.67
N SER A 60 24.54 0.79 -3.58
CA SER A 60 25.21 -0.22 -4.39
C SER A 60 24.99 0.12 -5.86
N GLU A 61 25.98 0.77 -6.47
CA GLU A 61 26.14 0.86 -7.92
C GLU A 61 26.54 -0.53 -8.42
N ALA A 62 25.58 -1.37 -8.79
CA ALA A 62 25.77 -2.41 -9.80
C ALA A 62 24.45 -3.09 -10.15
N GLY A 63 23.82 -2.54 -11.17
CA GLY A 63 22.73 -3.14 -11.91
C GLY A 63 22.09 -2.02 -12.71
N ALA A 64 22.21 -2.07 -14.04
CA ALA A 64 21.37 -1.26 -14.93
C ALA A 64 19.90 -1.28 -14.43
N PRO A 65 19.04 -0.30 -14.76
CA PRO A 65 17.61 -0.52 -14.61
C PRO A 65 17.34 -1.87 -15.26
N VAL A 66 16.97 -2.88 -14.47
CA VAL A 66 16.46 -4.12 -15.04
C VAL A 66 15.23 -3.61 -15.77
N PRO A 67 15.24 -3.54 -17.12
CA PRO A 67 13.96 -3.37 -17.79
C PRO A 67 13.13 -4.53 -17.27
N LEU A 68 11.84 -4.34 -16.97
CA LEU A 68 10.93 -5.47 -16.74
C LEU A 68 11.24 -6.51 -17.82
N SER A 69 11.99 -7.55 -17.44
CA SER A 69 12.86 -8.24 -18.40
C SER A 69 12.00 -9.28 -19.05
N THR A 70 11.46 -8.96 -20.22
CA THR A 70 10.85 -9.87 -21.19
C THR A 70 10.23 -11.09 -20.50
N ALA A 71 9.23 -10.84 -19.65
CA ALA A 71 8.33 -11.88 -19.21
C ALA A 71 7.81 -12.52 -20.50
N GLY A 72 7.86 -13.85 -20.59
CA GLY A 72 7.25 -14.60 -21.69
C GLY A 72 5.89 -13.96 -21.96
N GLN A 73 5.70 -13.45 -23.18
CA GLN A 73 4.70 -12.44 -23.49
C GLN A 73 3.31 -13.03 -23.18
N THR A 74 2.83 -12.82 -21.95
CA THR A 74 1.52 -13.25 -21.52
C THR A 74 0.54 -12.54 -22.43
N ASP A 75 -0.24 -13.30 -23.19
CA ASP A 75 -1.26 -12.71 -24.03
C ASP A 75 -2.32 -12.05 -23.15
N THR A 76 -2.39 -10.72 -23.23
CA THR A 76 -3.33 -9.89 -22.47
C THR A 76 -4.44 -9.33 -23.37
N SER A 77 -4.62 -9.92 -24.55
CA SER A 77 -5.64 -9.49 -25.52
C SER A 77 -7.06 -9.68 -24.98
N ASP A 78 -7.31 -10.78 -24.29
CA ASP A 78 -8.62 -11.12 -23.70
C ASP A 78 -8.83 -10.53 -22.29
N TRP A 79 -7.84 -9.82 -21.75
CA TRP A 79 -7.93 -9.26 -20.40
C TRP A 79 -8.90 -8.09 -20.33
N LYS A 80 -9.56 -7.96 -19.18
CA LYS A 80 -10.40 -6.81 -18.87
C LYS A 80 -9.54 -5.64 -18.38
N THR A 81 -10.02 -4.42 -18.59
CA THR A 81 -9.38 -3.20 -18.06
C THR A 81 -10.06 -2.78 -16.77
N TYR A 82 -9.27 -2.57 -15.73
CA TYR A 82 -9.68 -1.84 -14.54
C TYR A 82 -9.19 -0.40 -14.66
N ARG A 83 -10.06 0.56 -14.39
CA ARG A 83 -9.78 1.99 -14.47
C ARG A 83 -10.39 2.68 -13.26
N ASN A 84 -9.59 3.46 -12.55
CA ASN A 84 -10.05 4.25 -11.41
C ASN A 84 -9.60 5.70 -11.56
N GLU A 85 -10.56 6.57 -11.88
CA GLU A 85 -10.32 8.01 -12.05
C GLU A 85 -10.03 8.74 -10.73
N GLU A 86 -10.56 8.24 -9.60
CA GLU A 86 -10.32 8.82 -8.28
C GLU A 86 -8.85 8.67 -7.88
N TYR A 87 -8.24 7.52 -8.18
CA TYR A 87 -6.83 7.26 -7.86
C TYR A 87 -5.86 7.54 -9.02
N GLY A 88 -6.37 7.75 -10.23
CA GLY A 88 -5.58 8.20 -11.39
C GLY A 88 -4.77 7.10 -12.06
N PHE A 89 -5.28 5.86 -12.13
CA PHE A 89 -4.59 4.77 -12.82
C PHE A 89 -5.54 3.75 -13.48
N GLU A 90 -5.01 3.03 -14.45
CA GLU A 90 -5.64 1.88 -15.09
C GLU A 90 -4.64 0.74 -15.30
N PHE A 91 -5.14 -0.50 -15.39
CA PHE A 91 -4.36 -1.67 -15.75
C PHE A 91 -5.27 -2.78 -16.27
N LYS A 92 -4.69 -3.78 -16.95
CA LYS A 92 -5.42 -4.96 -17.39
C LYS A 92 -5.30 -6.10 -16.39
N TYR A 93 -6.32 -6.95 -16.33
CA TYR A 93 -6.36 -8.14 -15.49
C TYR A 93 -7.08 -9.31 -16.20
N PRO A 94 -6.78 -10.57 -15.86
CA PRO A 94 -7.43 -11.72 -16.51
C PRO A 94 -8.96 -11.67 -16.37
N ASP A 95 -9.68 -11.99 -17.44
CA ASP A 95 -11.15 -11.89 -17.50
C ASP A 95 -11.89 -12.79 -16.49
N THR A 96 -11.22 -13.82 -15.98
CA THR A 96 -11.68 -14.73 -14.93
C THR A 96 -11.71 -14.08 -13.53
N TYR A 97 -11.13 -12.89 -13.36
CA TYR A 97 -11.17 -12.14 -12.10
C TYR A 97 -12.42 -11.26 -12.06
N ILE A 98 -12.89 -10.99 -10.84
CA ILE A 98 -14.02 -10.15 -10.50
C ILE A 98 -13.51 -8.93 -9.73
N VAL A 99 -14.03 -7.75 -10.06
CA VAL A 99 -13.75 -6.55 -9.27
C VAL A 99 -14.71 -6.52 -8.08
N GLU A 100 -14.17 -6.44 -6.87
CA GLU A 100 -14.94 -6.35 -5.63
C GLU A 100 -14.66 -5.01 -4.92
N PRO A 101 -15.64 -4.43 -4.19
CA PRO A 101 -15.35 -3.28 -3.35
C PRO A 101 -14.30 -3.65 -2.31
N GLY A 102 -13.25 -2.83 -2.21
CA GLY A 102 -12.13 -3.07 -1.31
C GLY A 102 -12.49 -2.87 0.16
N ARG A 103 -11.70 -3.47 1.06
CA ARG A 103 -11.80 -3.23 2.51
C ARG A 103 -10.79 -2.13 2.92
N GLY A 104 -10.97 -0.89 2.46
CA GLY A 104 -10.07 0.22 2.81
C GLY A 104 -10.17 1.43 1.89
N ASN A 105 -9.12 2.25 1.84
CA ASN A 105 -8.99 3.45 0.99
C ASN A 105 -8.63 3.10 -0.48
N GLY A 106 -9.09 1.95 -0.99
CA GLY A 106 -8.73 1.39 -2.29
C GLY A 106 -9.76 0.36 -2.78
N ASN A 107 -9.73 0.00 -4.07
CA ASN A 107 -10.54 -1.11 -4.62
C ASN A 107 -9.72 -2.39 -4.71
N ILE A 108 -10.37 -3.55 -4.49
CA ILE A 108 -9.74 -4.88 -4.57
C ILE A 108 -10.21 -5.57 -5.86
N ILE A 109 -9.29 -6.11 -6.66
CA ILE A 109 -9.63 -6.99 -7.79
C ILE A 109 -9.39 -8.43 -7.36
N SER A 110 -10.44 -9.20 -7.11
CA SER A 110 -10.35 -10.58 -6.60
C SER A 110 -10.70 -11.63 -7.66
N TYR A 111 -10.39 -12.89 -7.43
CA TYR A 111 -10.77 -13.99 -8.31
C TYR A 111 -12.10 -14.62 -7.88
N SER A 112 -13.00 -14.87 -8.85
CA SER A 112 -14.36 -15.37 -8.61
C SER A 112 -14.47 -16.69 -7.86
N SER A 113 -13.47 -17.59 -7.96
CA SER A 113 -13.68 -19.01 -7.63
C SER A 113 -12.97 -19.48 -6.37
N GLY A 114 -12.32 -18.59 -5.61
CA GLY A 114 -11.67 -18.96 -4.36
C GLY A 114 -10.99 -17.78 -3.71
N LYS A 115 -11.14 -17.67 -2.38
CA LYS A 115 -10.60 -16.61 -1.50
C LYS A 115 -9.06 -16.44 -1.56
N SER A 116 -8.37 -17.13 -2.46
CA SER A 116 -6.92 -17.32 -2.45
C SER A 116 -6.16 -16.41 -3.42
N ASN A 117 -6.81 -15.88 -4.47
CA ASN A 117 -6.15 -15.05 -5.49
C ASN A 117 -6.87 -13.70 -5.65
N HIS A 118 -6.18 -12.61 -5.36
CA HIS A 118 -6.63 -11.23 -5.47
C HIS A 118 -5.42 -10.32 -5.71
N ILE A 119 -5.66 -9.24 -6.44
CA ILE A 119 -4.78 -8.13 -6.71
C ILE A 119 -5.41 -6.93 -6.00
N GLU A 120 -4.73 -6.41 -5.00
CA GLU A 120 -5.10 -5.15 -4.38
C GLU A 120 -4.15 -4.07 -4.88
N MET A 121 -4.70 -2.98 -5.40
CA MET A 121 -3.92 -1.83 -5.82
C MET A 121 -4.47 -0.57 -5.15
N ALA A 122 -3.62 0.08 -4.37
CA ALA A 122 -3.96 1.29 -3.65
C ALA A 122 -2.92 2.37 -3.92
N ARG A 123 -3.41 3.58 -4.21
CA ARG A 123 -2.63 4.81 -4.05
C ARG A 123 -2.62 5.15 -2.57
N ILE A 124 -1.45 5.18 -1.95
CA ILE A 124 -1.33 5.54 -0.54
C ILE A 124 -1.20 7.07 -0.48
N PRO A 125 -2.15 7.79 0.13
CA PRO A 125 -2.09 9.24 0.23
C PRO A 125 -0.84 9.70 1.00
N ASP A 126 -0.30 10.87 0.66
CA ASP A 126 0.89 11.47 1.29
C ASP A 126 0.76 11.55 2.83
N GLU A 127 -0.46 11.77 3.30
CA GLU A 127 -0.84 11.79 4.70
C GLU A 127 -0.79 10.42 5.39
N PHE A 128 -0.54 9.30 4.71
CA PHE A 128 -0.32 8.01 5.36
C PHE A 128 1.13 7.55 5.23
N THR A 129 1.83 8.06 4.22
CA THR A 129 3.23 7.69 3.98
C THR A 129 4.19 8.47 4.88
N GLY A 130 3.77 9.61 5.45
CA GLY A 130 4.69 10.50 6.15
C GLY A 130 5.73 11.12 5.21
N LEU A 131 5.52 10.98 3.90
CA LEU A 131 6.35 11.56 2.88
C LEU A 131 5.97 13.03 2.73
N SER A 132 6.54 13.91 3.55
CA SER A 132 6.34 15.34 3.36
C SER A 132 6.85 15.77 1.98
N PRO A 133 6.24 16.78 1.33
CA PRO A 133 6.77 17.36 0.10
C PRO A 133 8.19 17.88 0.39
N ILE A 134 9.20 17.21 -0.16
CA ILE A 134 10.59 17.67 -0.09
C ILE A 134 10.93 18.28 -1.44
N ASN A 135 11.68 19.38 -1.43
CA ASN A 135 12.25 19.96 -2.64
C ASN A 135 13.32 19.01 -3.22
N LEU A 136 12.86 17.99 -3.95
CA LEU A 136 13.70 17.04 -4.67
C LEU A 136 14.28 17.78 -5.88
N LYS A 137 15.60 17.97 -5.91
CA LYS A 137 16.25 18.72 -7.00
C LYS A 137 16.41 17.87 -8.25
N ASP A 138 16.60 16.57 -8.07
CA ASP A 138 16.82 15.62 -9.13
C ASP A 138 16.43 14.18 -8.72
N LYS A 139 16.73 13.20 -9.60
CA LYS A 139 16.45 11.78 -9.36
C LYS A 139 17.30 11.19 -8.24
N ASN A 140 18.50 11.72 -7.96
CA ASN A 140 19.34 11.21 -6.87
C ASN A 140 18.78 11.61 -5.52
N ASP A 141 18.27 12.85 -5.38
CA ASP A 141 17.53 13.28 -4.20
C ASP A 141 16.31 12.38 -3.96
N PHE A 142 15.59 12.02 -5.03
CA PHE A 142 14.50 11.06 -4.96
C PHE A 142 14.94 9.68 -4.45
N TYR A 143 16.01 9.08 -5.00
CA TYR A 143 16.47 7.77 -4.55
C TYR A 143 16.94 7.78 -3.09
N LEU A 144 17.71 8.79 -2.69
CA LEU A 144 18.16 8.96 -1.32
C LEU A 144 16.99 9.12 -0.36
N TYR A 145 15.96 9.83 -0.81
CA TYR A 145 14.75 10.01 -0.03
C TYR A 145 14.00 8.70 0.22
N VAL A 146 13.79 7.88 -0.82
CA VAL A 146 13.13 6.57 -0.67
C VAL A 146 13.92 5.65 0.27
N GLU A 147 15.25 5.70 0.21
CA GLU A 147 16.13 4.96 1.11
C GLU A 147 15.94 5.38 2.57
N LYS A 148 16.02 6.68 2.86
CA LYS A 148 15.79 7.21 4.21
C LYS A 148 14.40 6.89 4.74
N TYR A 149 13.39 6.94 3.88
CA TYR A 149 12.03 6.56 4.24
C TYR A 149 11.96 5.08 4.65
N LEU A 150 12.54 4.18 3.85
CA LEU A 150 12.55 2.76 4.16
C LEU A 150 13.29 2.48 5.48
N ASP A 151 14.45 3.10 5.69
CA ASP A 151 15.21 2.94 6.92
C ASP A 151 14.40 3.41 8.14
N ALA A 152 13.73 4.55 8.06
CA ALA A 152 12.85 5.05 9.11
C ALA A 152 11.65 4.12 9.36
N TYR A 153 11.04 3.59 8.30
CA TYR A 153 9.95 2.62 8.42
C TYR A 153 10.43 1.35 9.16
N ILE A 154 11.55 0.78 8.74
CA ILE A 154 12.13 -0.44 9.32
C ILE A 154 12.49 -0.24 10.80
N GLU A 155 13.14 0.89 11.13
CA GLU A 155 13.49 1.21 12.52
C GLU A 155 12.22 1.34 13.38
N SER A 156 11.16 1.98 12.86
CA SER A 156 9.87 2.12 13.56
C SER A 156 9.18 0.78 13.84
N GLN A 157 9.35 -0.20 12.95
CA GLN A 157 8.79 -1.55 13.10
C GLN A 157 9.71 -2.50 13.89
N SER A 158 10.89 -2.03 14.31
CA SER A 158 11.93 -2.88 14.92
C SER A 158 12.30 -4.09 14.05
N GLU A 159 12.31 -3.90 12.74
CA GLU A 159 12.63 -4.94 11.77
C GLU A 159 14.09 -4.88 11.29
N ASP A 160 14.52 -5.92 10.57
CA ASP A 160 15.86 -6.01 10.01
C ASP A 160 15.90 -5.45 8.57
N ARG A 161 16.84 -4.52 8.33
CA ARG A 161 17.07 -3.88 7.02
C ARG A 161 17.37 -4.88 5.91
N GLU A 162 17.99 -6.01 6.23
CA GLU A 162 18.35 -7.05 5.26
C GLU A 162 17.13 -7.74 4.66
N LEU A 163 15.97 -7.66 5.30
CA LEU A 163 14.72 -8.25 4.82
C LEU A 163 14.11 -7.47 3.65
N TYR A 164 14.59 -6.27 3.37
CA TYR A 164 14.03 -5.40 2.34
C TYR A 164 15.04 -5.13 1.22
N SER A 165 14.55 -5.05 -0.02
CA SER A 165 15.31 -4.59 -1.17
C SER A 165 14.69 -3.33 -1.77
N LEU A 166 15.57 -2.44 -2.25
CA LEU A 166 15.20 -1.27 -3.05
C LEU A 166 15.69 -1.51 -4.48
N ILE A 167 14.76 -1.51 -5.44
CA ILE A 167 15.06 -1.77 -6.84
C ILE A 167 14.67 -0.54 -7.65
N LYS A 168 15.66 0.14 -8.22
CA LYS A 168 15.43 1.25 -9.14
C LYS A 168 14.77 0.72 -10.41
N THR A 169 13.63 1.28 -10.79
CA THR A 169 12.80 0.79 -11.91
C THR A 169 11.99 1.93 -12.54
N SER A 170 11.06 1.58 -13.41
CA SER A 170 10.04 2.48 -13.93
C SER A 170 8.67 1.83 -13.83
N LEU A 171 7.65 2.65 -13.62
CA LEU A 171 6.25 2.25 -13.72
C LEU A 171 5.55 3.20 -14.68
N ASP A 172 4.97 2.67 -15.75
CA ASP A 172 4.42 3.46 -16.86
C ASP A 172 5.40 4.55 -17.35
N SER A 173 6.65 4.15 -17.57
CA SER A 173 7.75 5.03 -17.99
C SER A 173 8.12 6.17 -17.02
N ARG A 174 7.42 6.33 -15.89
CA ARG A 174 7.78 7.23 -14.79
C ARG A 174 8.88 6.59 -13.95
N THR A 175 9.84 7.40 -13.49
CA THR A 175 10.94 6.90 -12.64
C THR A 175 10.38 6.42 -11.31
N ALA A 176 10.77 5.22 -10.86
CA ALA A 176 10.24 4.62 -9.66
C ALA A 176 11.30 3.83 -8.87
N VAL A 177 10.98 3.53 -7.62
CA VAL A 177 11.70 2.55 -6.79
C VAL A 177 10.69 1.52 -6.32
N SER A 178 10.98 0.24 -6.58
CA SER A 178 10.25 -0.88 -5.99
C SER A 178 10.87 -1.24 -4.64
N ILE A 179 10.04 -1.27 -3.60
CA ILE A 179 10.39 -1.78 -2.27
C ILE A 179 9.82 -3.20 -2.18
N GLN A 180 10.67 -4.19 -1.94
CA GLN A 180 10.26 -5.60 -1.82
C GLN A 180 10.69 -6.17 -0.47
N ASP A 181 9.75 -6.79 0.23
CA ASP A 181 10.03 -7.62 1.41
C ASP A 181 10.43 -9.02 0.93
N LYS A 182 11.65 -9.44 1.23
CA LYS A 182 12.20 -10.75 0.84
C LYS A 182 11.47 -11.93 1.48
N ARG A 183 10.73 -11.70 2.57
CA ARG A 183 9.86 -12.70 3.22
C ARG A 183 8.50 -12.79 2.54
N ASN A 184 8.07 -11.71 1.89
CA ASN A 184 6.75 -11.56 1.31
C ASN A 184 6.84 -11.17 -0.18
N LEU A 185 7.03 -12.17 -1.02
CA LEU A 185 7.11 -12.01 -2.49
C LEU A 185 5.76 -11.65 -3.14
N MET A 186 4.69 -11.62 -2.34
CA MET A 186 3.34 -11.32 -2.78
C MET A 186 3.05 -9.81 -2.82
N ALA A 187 3.77 -8.98 -2.05
CA ALA A 187 3.55 -7.53 -2.04
C ALA A 187 4.72 -6.79 -2.70
N LYS A 188 4.39 -5.89 -3.63
CA LYS A 188 5.33 -4.94 -4.23
C LYS A 188 4.84 -3.52 -3.96
N TRP A 189 5.68 -2.70 -3.34
CA TRP A 189 5.42 -1.27 -3.24
C TRP A 189 6.25 -0.53 -4.28
N PHE A 190 5.66 0.44 -4.95
CA PHE A 190 6.34 1.35 -5.86
C PHE A 190 6.23 2.76 -5.30
N VAL A 191 7.37 3.45 -5.17
CA VAL A 191 7.39 4.91 -4.98
C VAL A 191 7.75 5.53 -6.31
N VAL A 192 6.90 6.41 -6.82
CA VAL A 192 6.99 6.99 -8.16
C VAL A 192 7.31 8.48 -8.08
N TYR A 193 8.30 8.89 -8.87
CA TYR A 193 8.73 10.28 -8.98
C TYR A 193 7.88 11.04 -10.00
N THR A 194 7.14 12.05 -9.55
CA THR A 194 6.24 12.85 -10.40
C THR A 194 6.88 14.15 -10.94
N GLY A 195 8.13 14.45 -10.58
CA GLY A 195 8.84 15.65 -11.02
C GLY A 195 8.52 16.94 -10.24
N ASN A 196 7.42 17.00 -9.48
CA ASN A 196 6.97 18.21 -8.78
C ASN A 196 7.03 18.10 -7.24
N SER A 197 8.07 17.48 -6.68
CA SER A 197 8.23 17.22 -5.23
C SER A 197 7.19 16.27 -4.61
N VAL A 198 6.19 15.82 -5.38
CA VAL A 198 5.18 14.85 -4.96
C VAL A 198 5.64 13.45 -5.32
N LEU A 199 5.45 12.52 -4.39
CA LEU A 199 5.76 11.11 -4.60
C LEU A 199 4.48 10.32 -4.49
N GLU A 200 4.24 9.44 -5.46
CA GLU A 200 3.08 8.56 -5.43
C GLU A 200 3.54 7.18 -4.96
N MET A 201 3.02 6.73 -3.82
CA MET A 201 3.22 5.36 -3.39
C MET A 201 2.06 4.50 -3.86
N ILE A 202 2.39 3.50 -4.68
CA ILE A 202 1.45 2.51 -5.19
C ILE A 202 1.79 1.20 -4.51
N SER A 203 0.86 0.70 -3.70
CA SER A 203 0.94 -0.67 -3.19
C SER A 203 0.23 -1.59 -4.14
N ILE A 204 0.89 -2.70 -4.48
CA ILE A 204 0.31 -3.78 -5.27
C ILE A 204 0.53 -5.08 -4.50
N ALA A 205 -0.54 -5.64 -3.95
CA ALA A 205 -0.52 -6.93 -3.28
C ALA A 205 -1.14 -7.99 -4.19
N PHE A 206 -0.36 -9.02 -4.51
CA PHE A 206 -0.78 -10.19 -5.25
C PHE A 206 -0.82 -11.37 -4.30
N SER A 207 -1.98 -11.99 -4.08
CA SER A 207 -2.00 -13.29 -3.39
C SER A 207 -1.61 -14.48 -4.28
N VAL A 208 -1.04 -14.20 -5.46
CA VAL A 208 -0.53 -15.21 -6.41
C VAL A 208 0.99 -15.11 -6.46
N GLU A 209 1.69 -16.21 -6.21
CA GLU A 209 3.16 -16.32 -6.36
C GLU A 209 3.63 -16.36 -7.83
N ASN A 210 2.70 -16.25 -8.79
CA ASN A 210 3.00 -16.29 -10.21
C ASN A 210 3.60 -14.95 -10.66
N GLU A 211 4.93 -14.84 -10.56
CA GLU A 211 5.70 -13.68 -11.00
C GLU A 211 5.40 -13.27 -12.44
N GLN A 212 5.19 -14.21 -13.38
CA GLN A 212 4.86 -13.87 -14.77
C GLN A 212 3.51 -13.15 -14.89
N LEU A 213 2.52 -13.55 -14.10
CA LEU A 213 1.24 -12.87 -14.05
C LEU A 213 1.38 -11.46 -13.44
N GLN A 214 2.18 -11.32 -12.37
CA GLN A 214 2.45 -10.03 -11.75
C GLN A 214 3.10 -9.07 -12.75
N GLU A 215 4.17 -9.51 -13.42
CA GLU A 215 4.89 -8.72 -14.42
C GLU A 215 4.00 -8.39 -15.63
N ALA A 216 3.15 -9.32 -16.07
CA ALA A 216 2.18 -9.04 -17.13
C ALA A 216 1.17 -7.96 -16.73
N ILE A 217 0.63 -7.99 -15.51
CA ILE A 217 -0.26 -6.93 -14.99
C ILE A 217 0.48 -5.60 -14.93
N LEU A 218 1.67 -5.57 -14.34
CA LEU A 218 2.51 -4.37 -14.24
C LEU A 218 2.87 -3.78 -15.62
N SER A 219 3.08 -4.63 -16.62
CA SER A 219 3.35 -4.19 -18.00
C SER A 219 2.19 -3.46 -18.67
N THR A 220 0.97 -3.63 -18.16
CA THR A 220 -0.25 -2.98 -18.66
C THR A 220 -0.68 -1.78 -17.83
N PHE A 221 0.00 -1.53 -16.71
CA PHE A 221 -0.30 -0.41 -15.81
C PHE A 221 -0.03 0.92 -16.50
N LYS A 222 -0.95 1.86 -16.31
CA LYS A 222 -0.84 3.24 -16.78
C LYS A 222 -1.37 4.22 -15.75
N PHE A 223 -0.72 5.37 -15.66
CA PHE A 223 -1.31 6.52 -15.02
C PHE A 223 -2.38 7.15 -15.93
N ILE A 224 -3.41 7.69 -15.31
CA ILE A 224 -4.39 8.55 -15.98
C ILE A 224 -3.89 9.98 -15.77
N ASP A 225 -3.53 10.65 -16.86
CA ASP A 225 -3.11 12.07 -16.86
C ASP A 225 -4.30 13.04 -16.67
#